data_AF-A0AAX6DX35-F1
#
_entry.id   AF-A0AAX6DX35-F1
#
_cell.length_a   1.000
_cell.length_b   1.000
_cell.length_c   1.000
_cell.angle_alpha   90.00
_cell.angle_beta   90.00
_cell.angle_gamma   90.00
#
_symmetry.space_group_name_H-M   'P 1'
#
loop_
_entity.id
_entity.type
_entity.pdbx_description
1 polymer ?
#
loop_
_entity_poly.entity_id
_entity_poly.type
_entity_poly.pdbx_seq_one_letter_code
_entity_poly.pdbx_strand_id
1 'polypeptide(L)'
;MEVCFVGFDSTMEIGLRGPTNLFGHPTDQLLSDLDMELSQWDAESAKSSVRKIAFGHFPLSFSAPADSGKSLKDVFLKHSLSAYLCGHLHTRFGKNLKRHHTLLSGKYYQFNVHEGLSDVGNESCSKNAEPIKEFWEWEMGDWRKSRAMRIIAIDSGHVSFLDTDFKFGSRDVIILPTFPLDSRFMQRISYSRDYKCQTMKISSYESIRALVFSRKVIVSVSVKIYDSMPGSLSLVLDQVMMKHNGNGTRGDMYVSPWNWRAFSDSSPDRYWLQIEAIDISGSSSFSQIRPFSVNGLTSRVNWRWKEFFVWVANGLICITLFCGLSFQFFSHCFSFHKLFLGVRRIITLTRKLVQVSLEVTL
;
A
#
# COMPACT_ATOMS: atom_id res chain seq x y z
N MET A 1 -24.38 4.33 4.73
CA MET A 1 -22.92 4.46 4.59
C MET A 1 -22.66 4.61 3.12
N GLU A 2 -21.87 5.59 2.72
CA GLU A 2 -21.60 5.87 1.31
C GLU A 2 -20.12 5.67 1.05
N VAL A 3 -19.82 5.24 -0.17
CA VAL A 3 -18.46 5.00 -0.63
C VAL A 3 -18.30 5.71 -1.95
N CYS A 4 -17.26 6.54 -2.03
CA CYS A 4 -16.88 7.23 -3.25
C CYS A 4 -15.62 6.56 -3.80
N PHE A 5 -15.72 6.04 -5.03
CA PHE A 5 -14.59 5.54 -5.80
C PHE A 5 -14.29 6.52 -6.92
N VAL A 6 -13.06 7.03 -6.97
CA VAL A 6 -12.61 7.95 -8.01
C VAL A 6 -11.46 7.32 -8.79
N GLY A 7 -11.72 7.01 -10.05
CA GLY A 7 -10.70 6.54 -10.98
C GLY A 7 -10.13 7.70 -11.77
N PHE A 8 -8.83 7.68 -12.02
CA PHE A 8 -8.19 8.65 -12.89
C PHE A 8 -7.13 8.01 -13.78
N ASP A 9 -6.87 8.67 -14.91
CA ASP A 9 -5.79 8.35 -15.81
C ASP A 9 -4.79 9.51 -15.81
N SER A 10 -3.54 9.20 -15.47
CA SER A 10 -2.42 10.14 -15.54
C SER A 10 -1.38 9.71 -16.58
N THR A 11 -1.76 8.86 -17.54
CA THR A 11 -0.90 8.55 -18.68
C THR A 11 -0.77 9.76 -19.61
N MET A 12 0.39 9.90 -20.27
CA MET A 12 0.55 10.93 -21.30
C MET A 12 -0.30 10.57 -22.52
N GLU A 13 -1.08 11.54 -23.03
CA GLU A 13 -1.80 11.36 -24.30
C GLU A 13 -0.83 11.18 -25.48
N ILE A 14 0.26 11.95 -25.49
CA ILE A 14 1.29 11.93 -26.52
C ILE A 14 2.64 11.79 -25.83
N GLY A 15 3.41 10.75 -26.18
CA GLY A 15 4.73 10.54 -25.61
C GLY A 15 5.50 9.41 -26.28
N LEU A 16 6.80 9.34 -26.02
CA LEU A 16 7.62 8.22 -26.44
C LEU A 16 7.19 6.95 -25.69
N ARG A 17 7.28 5.79 -26.36
CA ARG A 17 7.02 4.47 -25.76
C ARG A 17 7.97 4.14 -24.59
N GLY A 18 9.01 4.95 -24.37
CA GLY A 18 9.92 4.95 -23.24
C GLY A 18 11.04 5.98 -23.46
N PRO A 19 11.64 6.59 -22.41
CA PRO A 19 11.42 6.36 -20.98
C PRO A 19 10.28 7.20 -20.36
N THR A 20 9.60 8.04 -21.15
CA THR A 20 8.62 9.02 -20.65
C THR A 20 7.36 8.38 -20.06
N ASN A 21 7.01 7.16 -20.47
CA ASN A 21 5.87 6.39 -19.97
C ASN A 21 6.11 5.66 -18.63
N LEU A 22 7.29 5.82 -18.02
CA LEU A 22 7.59 5.28 -16.70
C LEU A 22 6.91 6.08 -15.59
N PHE A 23 6.58 7.35 -15.85
CA PHE A 23 5.93 8.22 -14.89
C PHE A 23 4.52 8.57 -15.35
N GLY A 24 3.62 8.74 -14.39
CA GLY A 24 2.36 9.44 -14.61
C GLY A 24 2.59 10.95 -14.70
N HIS A 25 1.83 11.62 -15.54
CA HIS A 25 1.89 13.05 -15.83
C HIS A 25 0.50 13.66 -15.62
N PRO A 26 0.08 13.86 -14.36
CA PRO A 26 -1.18 14.52 -14.08
C PRO A 26 -1.15 15.97 -14.60
N THR A 27 -2.19 16.38 -15.31
CA THR A 27 -2.35 17.78 -15.75
C THR A 27 -3.01 18.62 -14.66
N ASP A 28 -2.85 19.94 -14.72
CA ASP A 28 -3.55 20.84 -13.80
C ASP A 28 -5.08 20.71 -13.91
N GLN A 29 -5.57 20.45 -15.12
CA GLN A 29 -6.98 20.16 -15.35
C GLN A 29 -7.42 18.90 -14.62
N LEU A 30 -6.67 17.80 -14.74
CA LEU A 30 -6.97 16.55 -14.04
C LEU A 30 -6.99 16.74 -12.52
N LEU A 31 -6.02 17.48 -11.98
CA LEU A 31 -5.97 17.76 -10.55
C LEU A 31 -7.15 18.62 -10.10
N SER A 32 -7.58 19.59 -10.90
CA SER A 32 -8.76 20.41 -10.62
C SER A 32 -10.05 19.60 -10.67
N ASP A 33 -10.19 18.69 -11.63
CA ASP A 33 -11.37 17.84 -11.75
C ASP A 33 -11.46 16.87 -10.56
N LEU A 34 -10.34 16.25 -10.18
CA LEU A 34 -10.26 15.41 -8.98
C LEU A 34 -10.62 16.18 -7.71
N ASP A 35 -10.10 17.40 -7.57
CA ASP A 35 -10.40 18.27 -6.43
C ASP A 35 -11.89 18.60 -6.35
N MET A 36 -12.50 18.93 -7.48
CA MET A 36 -13.93 19.23 -7.58
C MET A 36 -14.81 18.02 -7.24
N GLU A 37 -14.52 16.85 -7.82
CA GLU A 37 -15.27 15.61 -7.56
C GLU A 37 -15.17 15.19 -6.09
N LEU A 38 -13.99 15.28 -5.49
CA LEU A 38 -13.79 14.90 -4.09
C LEU A 38 -14.37 15.91 -3.10
N SER A 39 -14.41 17.21 -3.46
CA SER A 39 -14.95 18.29 -2.63
C SER A 39 -16.44 18.13 -2.32
N GLN A 40 -17.21 17.59 -3.26
CA GLN A 40 -18.65 17.35 -3.08
C GLN A 40 -18.93 16.46 -1.85
N TRP A 41 -18.02 15.51 -1.61
CA TRP A 41 -18.10 14.57 -0.50
C TRP A 41 -17.46 15.07 0.80
N ASP A 42 -16.77 16.23 0.80
CA ASP A 42 -16.23 16.82 2.04
C ASP A 42 -17.35 17.37 2.93
N ALA A 43 -18.31 18.09 2.35
CA ALA A 43 -19.45 18.65 3.09
C ALA A 43 -20.42 17.58 3.59
N GLU A 44 -20.60 16.50 2.82
CA GLU A 44 -21.43 15.35 3.20
C GLU A 44 -20.77 14.45 4.22
N SER A 45 -19.43 14.41 4.28
CA SER A 45 -18.68 13.67 5.31
C SER A 45 -19.02 14.09 6.74
N ALA A 46 -19.53 15.33 6.92
CA ALA A 46 -20.00 15.85 8.19
C ALA A 46 -21.42 15.35 8.58
N LYS A 47 -22.19 14.80 7.64
CA LYS A 47 -23.57 14.30 7.84
C LYS A 47 -23.67 12.77 7.69
N SER A 48 -22.96 12.17 6.73
CA SER A 48 -22.84 10.74 6.51
C SER A 48 -21.35 10.35 6.49
N SER A 49 -20.99 9.18 7.03
CA SER A 49 -19.59 8.69 6.98
C SER A 49 -19.29 8.19 5.57
N VAL A 50 -18.84 9.09 4.70
CA VAL A 50 -18.40 8.77 3.33
C VAL A 50 -16.95 8.31 3.36
N ARG A 51 -16.66 7.14 2.79
CA ARG A 51 -15.27 6.67 2.60
C ARG A 51 -14.83 6.87 1.16
N LYS A 52 -13.72 7.58 0.97
CA LYS A 52 -13.19 7.96 -0.35
C LYS A 52 -12.01 7.08 -0.70
N ILE A 53 -12.05 6.43 -1.86
CA ILE A 53 -10.97 5.58 -2.37
C ILE A 53 -10.65 6.04 -3.79
N ALA A 54 -9.39 6.45 -4.02
CA ALA A 54 -8.92 6.76 -5.36
C ALA A 54 -8.20 5.55 -5.96
N PHE A 55 -8.25 5.39 -7.28
CA PHE A 55 -7.46 4.38 -7.98
C PHE A 55 -6.88 4.92 -9.27
N GLY A 56 -5.64 4.54 -9.55
CA GLY A 56 -4.87 5.01 -10.70
C GLY A 56 -3.73 4.04 -11.01
N HIS A 57 -3.04 4.24 -12.12
CA HIS A 57 -2.00 3.30 -12.54
C HIS A 57 -0.70 3.46 -11.75
N PHE A 58 -0.20 4.70 -11.61
CA PHE A 58 1.15 4.98 -11.14
C PHE A 58 1.21 5.23 -9.63
N PRO A 59 2.18 4.66 -8.89
CA PRO A 59 2.51 5.10 -7.55
C PRO A 59 2.88 6.58 -7.54
N LEU A 60 2.70 7.25 -6.41
CA LEU A 60 3.00 8.69 -6.29
C LEU A 60 4.50 8.99 -6.44
N SER A 61 5.37 8.04 -6.09
CA SER A 61 6.82 8.13 -6.36
C SER A 61 7.17 7.98 -7.85
N PHE A 62 6.22 7.53 -8.67
CA PHE A 62 6.28 7.42 -10.12
C PHE A 62 5.27 8.36 -10.79
N SER A 63 4.92 9.48 -10.16
CA SER A 63 4.09 10.53 -10.74
C SER A 63 4.83 11.85 -10.70
N ALA A 64 4.88 12.54 -11.83
CA ALA A 64 5.36 13.91 -11.91
C ALA A 64 4.36 14.87 -11.23
N PRO A 65 4.82 16.04 -10.74
CA PRO A 65 3.93 17.16 -10.48
C PRO A 65 3.36 17.71 -11.80
N ALA A 66 2.20 18.35 -11.72
CA ALA A 66 1.65 19.13 -12.82
C ALA A 66 2.44 20.43 -13.05
N ASP A 67 2.14 21.16 -14.12
CA ASP A 67 2.85 22.40 -14.49
C ASP A 67 2.76 23.47 -13.39
N SER A 68 1.66 23.53 -12.62
CA SER A 68 1.54 24.39 -11.44
C SER A 68 2.42 23.99 -10.25
N GLY A 69 3.11 22.85 -10.32
CA GLY A 69 3.87 22.25 -9.22
C GLY A 69 3.02 21.47 -8.20
N LYS A 70 1.70 21.43 -8.37
CA LYS A 70 0.81 20.58 -7.56
C LYS A 70 0.94 19.11 -7.95
N SER A 71 0.69 18.21 -7.01
CA SER A 71 0.75 16.77 -7.21
C SER A 71 -0.56 16.09 -6.80
N LEU A 72 -0.75 14.84 -7.25
CA LEU A 72 -1.85 13.98 -6.79
C LEU A 72 -1.85 13.83 -5.25
N LYS A 73 -0.67 13.78 -4.62
CA LYS A 73 -0.52 13.73 -3.16
C LYS A 73 -1.23 14.91 -2.48
N ASP A 74 -1.11 16.11 -3.04
CA ASP A 74 -1.71 17.32 -2.46
C ASP A 74 -3.24 17.24 -2.46
N VAL A 75 -3.84 16.80 -3.56
CA VAL A 75 -5.29 16.61 -3.69
C VAL A 75 -5.77 15.49 -2.75
N PHE A 76 -5.08 14.36 -2.71
CA PHE A 76 -5.47 13.22 -1.87
C PHE A 76 -5.36 13.52 -0.37
N LEU A 77 -4.35 14.29 0.06
CA LEU A 77 -4.27 14.80 1.42
C LEU A 77 -5.41 15.78 1.72
N LYS A 78 -5.66 16.74 0.81
CA LYS A 78 -6.72 17.75 1.00
C LYS A 78 -8.06 17.10 1.35
N HIS A 79 -8.40 16.01 0.66
CA HIS A 79 -9.67 15.28 0.82
C HIS A 79 -9.62 14.07 1.77
N SER A 80 -8.50 13.84 2.46
CA SER A 80 -8.32 12.78 3.47
C SER A 80 -8.79 11.39 3.03
N LEU A 81 -8.32 10.93 1.87
CA LEU A 81 -8.70 9.63 1.32
C LEU A 81 -8.45 8.48 2.30
N SER A 82 -9.28 7.44 2.24
CA SER A 82 -9.02 6.21 2.98
C SER A 82 -7.88 5.40 2.39
N ALA A 83 -7.86 5.29 1.06
CA ALA A 83 -6.75 4.68 0.36
C ALA A 83 -6.64 5.21 -1.08
N TYR A 84 -5.41 5.24 -1.58
CA TYR A 84 -5.07 5.33 -2.99
C TYR A 84 -4.55 3.98 -3.47
N LEU A 85 -5.26 3.36 -4.40
CA LEU A 85 -4.92 2.06 -4.98
C LEU A 85 -4.12 2.27 -6.26
N CYS A 86 -2.90 1.71 -6.32
CA CYS A 86 -2.01 1.88 -7.47
C CYS A 86 -1.31 0.57 -7.86
N GLY A 87 -0.63 0.60 -9.02
CA GLY A 87 0.10 -0.54 -9.57
C GLY A 87 1.45 -0.14 -10.17
N HIS A 88 1.65 -0.41 -11.46
CA HIS A 88 2.84 -0.07 -12.26
C HIS A 88 4.15 -0.83 -11.94
N LEU A 89 4.43 -1.19 -10.68
CA LEU A 89 5.72 -1.80 -10.32
C LEU A 89 5.75 -3.32 -10.49
N HIS A 90 4.58 -3.95 -10.69
CA HIS A 90 4.36 -5.36 -10.95
C HIS A 90 4.99 -6.27 -9.87
N THR A 91 6.28 -6.57 -9.98
CA THR A 91 7.00 -7.44 -9.04
C THR A 91 8.40 -6.95 -8.73
N ARG A 92 8.86 -5.92 -9.47
CA ARG A 92 10.27 -5.54 -9.57
C ARG A 92 10.78 -4.96 -8.27
N PHE A 93 9.92 -4.26 -7.54
CA PHE A 93 10.27 -3.58 -6.31
C PHE A 93 9.50 -4.06 -5.08
N GLY A 94 8.77 -5.16 -5.19
CA GLY A 94 7.88 -5.63 -4.13
C GLY A 94 6.66 -6.32 -4.71
N LYS A 95 5.86 -6.94 -3.85
CA LYS A 95 4.54 -7.48 -4.23
C LYS A 95 3.40 -6.62 -3.71
N ASN A 96 3.65 -5.83 -2.66
CA ASN A 96 2.64 -5.12 -1.87
C ASN A 96 3.32 -3.94 -1.17
N LEU A 97 3.59 -2.84 -1.88
CA LEU A 97 4.20 -1.67 -1.25
C LEU A 97 3.11 -0.78 -0.63
N LYS A 98 3.40 -0.26 0.56
CA LYS A 98 2.45 0.53 1.34
C LYS A 98 3.16 1.75 1.87
N ARG A 99 2.52 2.91 1.72
CA ARG A 99 3.04 4.18 2.22
C ARG A 99 1.94 4.97 2.90
N HIS A 100 2.25 5.51 4.07
CA HIS A 100 1.38 6.42 4.79
C HIS A 100 1.77 7.85 4.44
N HIS A 101 0.79 8.65 4.05
CA HIS A 101 0.98 10.07 3.73
C HIS A 101 0.23 10.92 4.75
N THR A 102 0.93 11.88 5.34
CA THR A 102 0.37 12.86 6.28
C THR A 102 0.83 14.27 5.88
N LEU A 103 0.09 15.30 6.30
CA LEU A 103 0.45 16.69 6.02
C LEU A 103 1.79 17.12 6.66
N LEU A 104 2.16 16.50 7.78
CA LEU A 104 3.44 16.74 8.48
C LEU A 104 4.64 16.14 7.74
N SER A 105 4.40 15.17 6.85
CA SER A 105 5.45 14.55 6.04
C SER A 105 5.88 15.53 4.95
N GLY A 106 6.92 16.31 5.25
CA GLY A 106 7.41 17.44 4.46
C GLY A 106 7.56 17.18 2.96
N LYS A 107 7.60 18.26 2.17
CA LYS A 107 7.69 18.23 0.70
C LYS A 107 8.93 17.52 0.14
N TYR A 108 9.92 17.24 0.98
CA TYR A 108 11.19 16.63 0.60
C TYR A 108 11.57 15.54 1.60
N TYR A 109 11.50 14.28 1.14
CA TYR A 109 12.10 13.08 1.74
C TYR A 109 11.59 12.66 3.13
N GLN A 110 10.86 11.53 3.15
CA GLN A 110 10.49 10.83 4.38
C GLN A 110 11.44 9.63 4.57
N PHE A 111 12.45 9.77 5.43
CA PHE A 111 13.39 8.68 5.74
C PHE A 111 12.77 7.54 6.57
N ASN A 112 11.66 7.84 7.25
CA ASN A 112 10.95 6.92 8.11
C ASN A 112 9.43 7.09 7.94
N VAL A 113 8.70 5.99 7.77
CA VAL A 113 7.22 5.94 7.94
C VAL A 113 6.78 6.43 9.32
N HIS A 114 7.74 6.53 10.24
CA HIS A 114 7.55 6.68 11.68
C HIS A 114 7.26 8.09 12.19
N GLU A 115 6.98 9.08 11.34
CA GLU A 115 6.20 10.25 11.79
C GLU A 115 4.71 9.87 11.89
N GLY A 116 4.47 8.79 12.64
CA GLY A 116 3.24 8.65 13.38
C GLY A 116 3.28 9.72 14.45
N LEU A 117 2.28 10.57 14.43
CA LEU A 117 1.88 11.50 15.46
C LEU A 117 2.41 11.08 16.84
N SER A 118 3.54 11.67 17.25
CA SER A 118 3.94 11.72 18.64
C SER A 118 2.81 12.44 19.37
N ASP A 119 2.01 11.66 20.10
CA ASP A 119 1.13 12.11 21.16
C ASP A 119 0.53 13.51 20.93
N VAL A 120 -0.51 13.61 20.07
CA VAL A 120 -1.38 14.79 20.13
C VAL A 120 -2.21 14.66 21.42
N GLY A 121 -1.55 15.01 22.51
CA GLY A 121 -2.08 15.12 23.85
C GLY A 121 -2.98 16.33 24.03
N ASN A 122 -3.45 16.98 22.96
CA ASN A 122 -4.32 18.17 23.04
C ASN A 122 -5.27 18.32 21.83
N GLU A 123 -5.85 17.22 21.34
CA GLU A 123 -6.98 17.36 20.40
C GLU A 123 -8.23 17.77 21.19
N SER A 124 -8.61 19.05 21.08
CA SER A 124 -9.86 19.53 21.67
C SER A 124 -11.04 18.80 21.00
N CYS A 125 -11.97 18.26 21.78
CA CYS A 125 -13.24 17.71 21.28
C CYS A 125 -14.19 18.79 20.74
N SER A 126 -13.66 19.96 20.37
CA SER A 126 -14.39 21.00 19.67
C SER A 126 -14.83 20.49 18.31
N LYS A 127 -16.09 20.77 17.94
CA LYS A 127 -16.66 20.44 16.63
C LYS A 127 -15.90 21.12 15.47
N ASN A 128 -15.09 22.14 15.76
CA ASN A 128 -14.38 22.95 14.76
C ASN A 128 -12.89 22.57 14.59
N ALA A 129 -12.38 21.56 15.30
CA ALA A 129 -11.01 21.11 15.08
C ALA A 129 -10.91 20.41 13.71
N GLU A 130 -10.07 20.90 12.80
CA GLU A 130 -9.81 20.25 11.52
C GLU A 130 -9.21 18.85 11.77
N PRO A 131 -9.76 17.80 11.14
CA PRO A 131 -9.18 16.47 11.24
C PRO A 131 -7.81 16.44 10.57
N ILE A 132 -6.89 15.63 11.11
CA ILE A 132 -5.59 15.40 10.50
C ILE A 132 -5.80 14.82 9.10
N LYS A 133 -5.16 15.45 8.11
CA LYS A 133 -5.19 15.04 6.72
C LYS A 133 -4.17 13.91 6.50
N GLU A 134 -4.68 12.71 6.25
CA GLU A 134 -3.91 11.51 5.97
C GLU A 134 -4.53 10.67 4.85
N PHE A 135 -3.71 9.82 4.22
CA PHE A 135 -4.20 8.68 3.43
C PHE A 135 -3.15 7.58 3.32
N TRP A 136 -3.59 6.38 2.96
CA TRP A 136 -2.70 5.26 2.64
C TRP A 136 -2.57 5.05 1.14
N GLU A 137 -1.34 4.97 0.65
CA GLU A 137 -1.02 4.51 -0.69
C GLU A 137 -0.72 3.01 -0.65
N TRP A 138 -1.38 2.29 -1.54
CA TRP A 138 -1.51 0.84 -1.54
C TRP A 138 -1.19 0.31 -2.94
N GLU A 139 0.09 0.05 -3.18
CA GLU A 139 0.56 -0.59 -4.41
C GLU A 139 0.33 -2.10 -4.33
N MET A 140 -0.02 -2.67 -5.48
CA MET A 140 -0.25 -4.10 -5.65
C MET A 140 0.51 -4.62 -6.86
N GLY A 141 1.18 -5.75 -6.64
CA GLY A 141 1.88 -6.43 -7.71
C GLY A 141 0.97 -7.05 -8.76
N ASP A 142 1.55 -7.45 -9.91
CA ASP A 142 0.74 -7.87 -11.05
C ASP A 142 0.06 -9.24 -10.87
N TRP A 143 -1.15 -9.37 -11.44
CA TRP A 143 -1.81 -10.66 -11.52
C TRP A 143 -1.06 -11.63 -12.45
N ARG A 144 -0.44 -11.12 -13.52
CA ARG A 144 0.19 -11.94 -14.56
C ARG A 144 1.36 -12.77 -14.04
N LYS A 145 2.27 -12.19 -13.25
CA LYS A 145 3.48 -12.87 -12.75
C LYS A 145 3.44 -13.12 -11.25
N SER A 146 2.98 -12.14 -10.46
CA SER A 146 2.93 -12.29 -9.00
C SER A 146 1.75 -13.12 -8.53
N ARG A 147 0.67 -13.23 -9.32
CA ARG A 147 -0.61 -13.85 -8.92
C ARG A 147 -1.13 -13.26 -7.60
N ALA A 148 -0.85 -11.97 -7.39
CA ALA A 148 -1.22 -11.25 -6.19
C ALA A 148 -2.58 -10.58 -6.40
N MET A 149 -3.39 -10.57 -5.34
CA MET A 149 -4.71 -9.95 -5.31
C MET A 149 -4.92 -9.31 -3.95
N ARG A 150 -5.52 -8.12 -3.95
CA ARG A 150 -6.05 -7.48 -2.75
C ARG A 150 -7.57 -7.52 -2.77
N ILE A 151 -8.14 -7.95 -1.66
CA ILE A 151 -9.57 -7.86 -1.39
C ILE A 151 -9.74 -6.72 -0.40
N ILE A 152 -10.58 -5.74 -0.75
CA ILE A 152 -10.90 -4.59 0.10
C ILE A 152 -12.30 -4.81 0.64
N ALA A 153 -12.49 -4.61 1.94
CA ALA A 153 -13.79 -4.64 2.58
C ALA A 153 -14.07 -3.31 3.26
N ILE A 154 -15.26 -2.80 3.00
CA ILE A 154 -15.76 -1.56 3.54
C ILE A 154 -16.95 -1.91 4.43
N ASP A 155 -16.76 -1.76 5.74
CA ASP A 155 -17.68 -2.29 6.73
C ASP A 155 -17.85 -1.28 7.88
N SER A 156 -19.09 -0.79 8.03
CA SER A 156 -19.49 0.08 9.14
C SER A 156 -18.60 1.32 9.31
N GLY A 157 -18.16 1.91 8.19
CA GLY A 157 -17.26 3.05 8.21
C GLY A 157 -15.78 2.67 8.22
N HIS A 158 -15.40 1.40 8.07
CA HIS A 158 -14.00 1.00 8.12
C HIS A 158 -13.54 0.42 6.79
N VAL A 159 -12.34 0.81 6.36
CA VAL A 159 -11.71 0.27 5.15
C VAL A 159 -10.59 -0.66 5.57
N SER A 160 -10.81 -1.95 5.33
CA SER A 160 -9.87 -3.03 5.61
C SER A 160 -9.47 -3.71 4.30
N PHE A 161 -8.36 -4.43 4.32
CA PHE A 161 -7.95 -5.21 3.16
C PHE A 161 -7.21 -6.49 3.56
N LEU A 162 -7.15 -7.43 2.61
CA LEU A 162 -6.35 -8.64 2.68
C LEU A 162 -5.56 -8.78 1.38
N ASP A 163 -4.24 -8.95 1.50
CA ASP A 163 -3.37 -9.32 0.40
C ASP A 163 -3.23 -10.86 0.36
N THR A 164 -3.56 -11.47 -0.77
CA THR A 164 -3.38 -12.91 -1.01
C THR A 164 -2.60 -13.13 -2.29
N ASP A 165 -1.83 -14.22 -2.35
CA ASP A 165 -1.26 -14.70 -3.61
C ASP A 165 -1.71 -16.13 -3.91
N PHE A 166 -1.84 -16.40 -5.21
CA PHE A 166 -2.31 -17.66 -5.78
C PHE A 166 -1.17 -18.38 -6.51
N LYS A 167 0.08 -18.16 -6.07
CA LYS A 167 1.25 -18.80 -6.69
C LYS A 167 1.20 -20.33 -6.63
N PHE A 168 0.63 -20.86 -5.54
CA PHE A 168 0.49 -22.29 -5.29
C PHE A 168 -0.92 -22.81 -5.56
N GLY A 169 -1.72 -22.08 -6.36
CA GLY A 169 -3.09 -22.47 -6.71
C GLY A 169 -4.16 -21.69 -5.95
N SER A 170 -5.41 -22.10 -6.15
CA SER A 170 -6.59 -21.49 -5.51
C SER A 170 -6.63 -21.80 -4.02
N ARG A 171 -7.04 -20.82 -3.21
CA ARG A 171 -7.37 -21.04 -1.81
C ARG A 171 -8.82 -21.48 -1.67
N ASP A 172 -9.07 -22.49 -0.85
CA ASP A 172 -10.41 -22.97 -0.56
C ASP A 172 -11.14 -22.04 0.41
N VAL A 173 -10.40 -21.40 1.33
CA VAL A 173 -10.91 -20.46 2.32
C VAL A 173 -10.09 -19.17 2.29
N ILE A 174 -10.79 -18.03 2.32
CA ILE A 174 -10.21 -16.69 2.44
C ILE A 174 -10.91 -15.99 3.60
N ILE A 175 -10.13 -15.56 4.59
CA ILE A 175 -10.62 -14.89 5.81
C ILE A 175 -10.10 -13.45 5.81
N LEU A 176 -11.02 -12.50 5.71
CA LEU A 176 -10.75 -11.07 5.73
C LEU A 176 -11.37 -10.46 7.00
N PRO A 177 -10.58 -10.23 8.05
CA PRO A 177 -11.10 -9.54 9.22
C PRO A 177 -11.33 -8.05 8.88
N THR A 178 -12.53 -7.55 9.17
CA THR A 178 -12.96 -6.19 8.82
C THR A 178 -12.86 -5.23 10.00
N PHE A 179 -12.95 -5.73 11.23
CA PHE A 179 -12.74 -4.97 12.45
C PHE A 179 -12.33 -5.89 13.61
N PRO A 180 -11.38 -5.49 14.50
CA PRO A 180 -10.61 -4.24 14.49
C PRO A 180 -9.58 -4.20 13.34
N LEU A 181 -9.18 -3.00 12.91
CA LEU A 181 -8.25 -2.82 11.78
C LEU A 181 -6.79 -3.14 12.17
N ASP A 182 -6.00 -3.57 11.18
CA ASP A 182 -4.56 -3.84 11.34
C ASP A 182 -3.82 -2.54 11.67
N SER A 183 -3.25 -2.42 12.88
CA SER A 183 -2.61 -1.20 13.41
C SER A 183 -1.38 -0.72 12.62
N ARG A 184 -0.99 -1.37 11.53
CA ARG A 184 0.20 -1.02 10.74
C ARG A 184 -0.08 -0.32 9.42
N PHE A 185 -1.18 -0.66 8.74
CA PHE A 185 -1.32 -0.40 7.29
C PHE A 185 -2.65 0.19 6.84
N MET A 186 -3.52 0.56 7.78
CA MET A 186 -4.89 0.97 7.49
C MET A 186 -5.18 2.35 8.11
N GLN A 187 -6.02 3.14 7.44
CA GLN A 187 -6.41 4.46 7.91
C GLN A 187 -7.17 4.32 9.24
N ARG A 188 -6.76 5.09 10.25
CA ARG A 188 -7.31 4.99 11.61
C ARG A 188 -7.44 6.33 12.32
N ILE A 189 -7.01 7.46 11.78
CA ILE A 189 -6.95 8.68 12.60
C ILE A 189 -8.34 9.15 13.08
N SER A 190 -9.40 8.90 12.32
CA SER A 190 -10.78 9.13 12.80
C SER A 190 -11.07 8.39 14.13
N TYR A 191 -10.43 7.24 14.37
CA TYR A 191 -10.60 6.43 15.57
C TYR A 191 -10.06 7.10 16.82
N SER A 192 -8.94 7.83 16.76
CA SER A 192 -8.34 8.41 17.96
C SER A 192 -9.24 9.51 18.53
N ARG A 193 -9.81 10.34 17.66
CA ARG A 193 -10.78 11.37 18.02
C ARG A 193 -12.12 10.75 18.44
N ASP A 194 -12.65 9.78 17.70
CA ASP A 194 -13.88 9.08 18.07
C ASP A 194 -13.75 8.34 19.41
N TYR A 195 -12.56 7.79 19.68
CA TYR A 195 -12.17 7.17 20.95
C TYR A 195 -12.11 8.17 22.09
N LYS A 196 -11.35 9.27 21.93
CA LYS A 196 -11.16 10.29 22.97
C LYS A 196 -12.44 11.07 23.25
N CYS A 197 -13.18 11.46 22.21
CA CYS A 197 -14.37 12.30 22.31
C CYS A 197 -15.68 11.52 22.42
N GLN A 198 -15.61 10.18 22.47
CA GLN A 198 -16.75 9.27 22.62
C GLN A 198 -17.91 9.57 21.66
N THR A 199 -17.64 10.16 20.49
CA THR A 199 -18.65 10.55 19.49
C THR A 199 -19.11 9.35 18.64
N MET A 200 -18.90 8.14 19.19
CA MET A 200 -18.90 6.88 18.46
C MET A 200 -20.27 6.51 17.89
N LYS A 201 -20.27 5.97 16.67
CA LYS A 201 -21.29 4.98 16.28
C LYS A 201 -20.95 3.68 17.01
N ILE A 202 -21.45 3.54 18.23
CA ILE A 202 -21.16 2.49 19.21
C ILE A 202 -21.19 1.07 18.61
N SER A 203 -22.09 0.81 17.66
CA SER A 203 -22.36 -0.54 17.14
C SER A 203 -21.17 -1.26 16.51
N SER A 204 -20.20 -0.55 15.96
CA SER A 204 -19.08 -1.20 15.27
C SER A 204 -17.93 -1.62 16.20
N TYR A 205 -17.80 -1.01 17.38
CA TYR A 205 -16.77 -1.37 18.36
C TYR A 205 -17.21 -2.51 19.26
N GLU A 206 -18.51 -2.77 19.36
CA GLU A 206 -19.10 -3.82 20.19
C GLU A 206 -18.81 -5.24 19.67
N SER A 207 -18.41 -5.38 18.41
CA SER A 207 -18.17 -6.67 17.78
C SER A 207 -16.88 -6.71 16.98
N ILE A 208 -16.14 -7.81 17.11
CA ILE A 208 -15.13 -8.24 16.15
C ILE A 208 -15.85 -8.79 14.92
N ARG A 209 -15.39 -8.44 13.72
CA ARG A 209 -16.08 -8.76 12.47
C ARG A 209 -15.12 -9.26 11.39
N ALA A 210 -15.59 -10.21 10.60
CA ALA A 210 -14.83 -10.76 9.48
C ALA A 210 -15.70 -11.35 8.39
N LEU A 211 -15.22 -11.26 7.15
CA LEU A 211 -15.77 -11.95 5.99
C LEU A 211 -15.02 -13.25 5.78
N VAL A 212 -15.76 -14.35 5.66
CA VAL A 212 -15.22 -15.67 5.32
C VAL A 212 -15.80 -16.10 3.97
N PHE A 213 -14.91 -16.26 3.01
CA PHE A 213 -15.23 -16.82 1.70
C PHE A 213 -14.73 -18.24 1.65
N SER A 214 -15.60 -19.19 1.32
CA SER A 214 -15.24 -20.60 1.26
C SER A 214 -15.93 -21.30 0.11
N ARG A 215 -15.24 -22.27 -0.49
CA ARG A 215 -15.81 -23.21 -1.47
C ARG A 215 -16.61 -24.33 -0.81
N LYS A 216 -16.31 -24.62 0.45
CA LYS A 216 -16.99 -25.62 1.28
C LYS A 216 -17.82 -24.92 2.35
N VAL A 217 -18.85 -25.60 2.84
CA VAL A 217 -19.62 -25.11 3.98
C VAL A 217 -18.69 -24.96 5.20
N ILE A 218 -18.80 -23.81 5.88
CA ILE A 218 -18.07 -23.52 7.12
C ILE A 218 -18.95 -23.93 8.29
N VAL A 219 -18.41 -24.74 9.20
CA VAL A 219 -19.14 -25.25 10.38
C VAL A 219 -18.91 -24.41 11.63
N SER A 220 -17.72 -23.80 11.74
CA SER A 220 -17.35 -22.98 12.89
C SER A 220 -16.36 -21.91 12.46
N VAL A 221 -16.48 -20.73 13.07
CA VAL A 221 -15.51 -19.65 12.97
C VAL A 221 -15.22 -19.19 14.39
N SER A 222 -13.94 -19.03 14.76
CA SER A 222 -13.55 -18.47 16.05
C SER A 222 -12.54 -17.35 15.87
N VAL A 223 -12.59 -16.41 16.81
CA VAL A 223 -11.63 -15.33 16.96
C VAL A 223 -10.68 -15.65 18.09
N LYS A 224 -9.40 -15.44 17.83
CA LYS A 224 -8.30 -15.57 18.79
C LYS A 224 -7.59 -14.22 18.94
N ILE A 225 -7.44 -13.77 20.19
CA ILE A 225 -6.62 -12.60 20.52
C ILE A 225 -5.43 -13.04 21.35
N TYR A 226 -4.25 -12.54 20.98
CA TYR A 226 -3.00 -12.80 21.67
C TYR A 226 -2.44 -11.52 22.28
N ASP A 227 -1.85 -11.62 23.47
CA ASP A 227 -1.07 -10.56 24.13
C ASP A 227 0.42 -10.86 23.95
N SER A 228 1.16 -9.88 23.41
CA SER A 228 2.61 -9.96 23.20
C SER A 228 3.45 -9.43 24.36
N MET A 229 2.85 -8.86 25.42
CA MET A 229 3.58 -8.34 26.59
C MET A 229 4.56 -9.33 27.23
N PRO A 230 4.25 -10.65 27.34
CA PRO A 230 5.18 -11.63 27.90
C PRO A 230 6.44 -11.89 27.04
N GLY A 231 6.63 -11.19 25.92
CA GLY A 231 7.68 -11.44 24.94
C GLY A 231 7.38 -12.61 23.99
N SER A 232 6.26 -13.31 24.19
CA SER A 232 5.69 -14.31 23.29
C SER A 232 4.18 -14.09 23.15
N LEU A 233 3.59 -14.60 22.07
CA LEU A 233 2.16 -14.46 21.81
C LEU A 233 1.38 -15.41 22.72
N SER A 234 0.79 -14.86 23.77
CA SER A 234 -0.05 -15.59 24.73
C SER A 234 -1.52 -15.44 24.38
N LEU A 235 -2.27 -16.53 24.25
CA LEU A 235 -3.70 -16.48 23.92
C LEU A 235 -4.49 -15.94 25.12
N VAL A 236 -5.21 -14.83 24.92
CA VAL A 236 -5.99 -14.14 25.96
C VAL A 236 -7.50 -14.10 25.68
N LEU A 237 -7.91 -14.36 24.44
CA LEU A 237 -9.31 -14.54 24.06
C LEU A 237 -9.41 -15.65 23.02
N ASP A 238 -10.34 -16.59 23.22
CA ASP A 238 -10.78 -17.54 22.20
C ASP A 238 -12.31 -17.61 22.26
N GLN A 239 -12.99 -17.19 21.19
CA GLN A 239 -14.44 -17.05 21.18
C GLN A 239 -15.02 -17.40 19.81
N VAL A 240 -16.15 -18.11 19.81
CA VAL A 240 -16.89 -18.42 18.58
C VAL A 240 -17.51 -17.16 17.99
N MET A 241 -17.46 -17.04 16.67
CA MET A 241 -18.11 -15.98 15.90
C MET A 241 -19.41 -16.50 15.29
N MET A 242 -20.47 -15.71 15.39
CA MET A 242 -21.78 -16.03 14.85
C MET A 242 -21.90 -15.49 13.44
N LYS A 243 -22.42 -16.32 12.52
CA LYS A 243 -22.77 -15.87 11.18
C LYS A 243 -23.89 -14.82 11.28
N HIS A 244 -23.69 -13.66 10.68
CA HIS A 244 -24.68 -12.61 10.60
C HIS A 244 -25.73 -13.00 9.57
N ASN A 245 -27.00 -13.00 9.97
CA ASN A 245 -28.14 -13.32 9.09
C ASN A 245 -28.38 -12.17 8.11
N GLY A 246 -27.65 -12.17 6.99
CA GLY A 246 -27.87 -11.24 5.88
C GLY A 246 -28.57 -11.92 4.70
N ASN A 247 -29.40 -11.15 3.98
CA ASN A 247 -30.13 -11.61 2.79
C ASN A 247 -29.23 -11.80 1.54
N GLY A 248 -27.91 -11.66 1.69
CA GLY A 248 -26.93 -11.66 0.60
C GLY A 248 -26.35 -13.04 0.29
N THR A 249 -26.13 -13.32 -0.99
CA THR A 249 -25.82 -14.67 -1.51
C THR A 249 -24.34 -14.97 -1.70
N ARG A 250 -23.41 -14.05 -1.39
CA ARG A 250 -21.97 -14.23 -1.68
C ARG A 250 -21.05 -13.69 -0.58
N GLY A 251 -20.63 -14.58 0.30
CA GLY A 251 -19.71 -14.31 1.41
C GLY A 251 -20.43 -14.20 2.74
N ASP A 252 -19.93 -14.91 3.74
CA ASP A 252 -20.55 -14.96 5.07
C ASP A 252 -19.83 -13.99 6.00
N MET A 253 -20.58 -13.06 6.58
CA MET A 253 -20.10 -12.16 7.61
C MET A 253 -20.23 -12.84 8.96
N TYR A 254 -19.15 -12.88 9.73
CA TYR A 254 -19.12 -13.42 11.09
C TYR A 254 -18.85 -12.31 12.08
N VAL A 255 -19.54 -12.35 13.21
CA VAL A 255 -19.46 -11.34 14.27
C VAL A 255 -19.32 -11.98 15.64
N SER A 256 -18.50 -11.40 16.50
CA SER A 256 -18.34 -11.85 17.89
C SER A 256 -18.34 -10.64 18.83
N PRO A 257 -19.23 -10.57 19.82
CA PRO A 257 -19.22 -9.47 20.79
C PRO A 257 -17.99 -9.56 21.68
N TRP A 258 -17.41 -8.42 22.06
CA TRP A 258 -16.22 -8.36 22.91
C TRP A 258 -16.20 -7.09 23.77
N ASN A 259 -15.48 -7.15 24.89
CA ASN A 259 -15.19 -5.97 25.69
C ASN A 259 -13.94 -5.26 25.15
N TRP A 260 -14.11 -4.43 24.12
CA TRP A 260 -12.99 -3.73 23.47
C TRP A 260 -12.16 -2.88 24.44
N ARG A 261 -12.74 -2.39 25.55
CA ARG A 261 -12.02 -1.58 26.56
C ARG A 261 -10.91 -2.36 27.24
N ALA A 262 -11.05 -3.69 27.36
CA ALA A 262 -10.02 -4.56 27.92
C ALA A 262 -8.78 -4.67 27.02
N PHE A 263 -8.90 -4.32 25.73
CA PHE A 263 -7.83 -4.38 24.74
C PHE A 263 -7.32 -2.99 24.34
N SER A 264 -7.55 -1.99 25.20
CA SER A 264 -7.03 -0.64 25.02
C SER A 264 -5.66 -0.50 25.68
N ASP A 265 -4.64 -0.16 24.91
CA ASP A 265 -3.25 -0.07 25.38
C ASP A 265 -2.49 1.06 24.68
N SER A 266 -1.43 1.58 25.32
CA SER A 266 -0.57 2.60 24.73
C SER A 266 0.34 2.04 23.62
N SER A 267 0.62 0.73 23.63
CA SER A 267 1.36 0.03 22.57
C SER A 267 0.40 -0.44 21.47
N PRO A 268 0.49 0.10 20.24
CA PRO A 268 -0.41 -0.24 19.13
C PRO A 268 -0.28 -1.66 18.59
N ASP A 269 0.69 -2.42 19.07
CA ASP A 269 1.08 -3.77 18.65
C ASP A 269 1.15 -4.78 19.79
N ARG A 270 0.56 -4.45 20.95
CA ARG A 270 0.43 -5.40 22.06
C ARG A 270 -0.50 -6.56 21.73
N TYR A 271 -1.69 -6.23 21.20
CA TYR A 271 -2.72 -7.23 20.93
C TYR A 271 -2.77 -7.64 19.47
N TRP A 272 -2.85 -8.95 19.22
CA TRP A 272 -2.83 -9.54 17.90
C TRP A 272 -4.09 -10.36 17.66
N LEU A 273 -4.73 -10.14 16.52
CA LEU A 273 -5.96 -10.82 16.09
C LEU A 273 -5.62 -11.93 15.09
N GLN A 274 -6.23 -13.10 15.30
CA GLN A 274 -6.30 -14.17 14.32
C GLN A 274 -7.72 -14.74 14.28
N ILE A 275 -8.17 -15.17 13.10
CA ILE A 275 -9.46 -15.83 12.93
C ILE A 275 -9.23 -17.20 12.34
N GLU A 276 -9.89 -18.20 12.92
CA GLU A 276 -9.90 -19.57 12.46
C GLU A 276 -11.28 -19.90 11.89
N ALA A 277 -11.31 -20.56 10.74
CA ALA A 277 -12.53 -21.11 10.15
C ALA A 277 -12.33 -22.62 9.92
N ILE A 278 -13.30 -23.41 10.35
CA ILE A 278 -13.32 -24.87 10.21
C ILE A 278 -14.37 -25.22 9.16
N ASP A 279 -13.97 -25.97 8.14
CA ASP A 279 -14.87 -26.45 7.10
C ASP A 279 -15.60 -27.76 7.49
N ILE A 280 -16.59 -28.17 6.70
CA ILE A 280 -17.31 -29.45 6.89
C ILE A 280 -16.43 -30.70 6.84
N SER A 281 -15.21 -30.63 6.29
CA SER A 281 -14.24 -31.74 6.32
C SER A 281 -13.37 -31.73 7.59
N GLY A 282 -13.59 -30.78 8.50
CA GLY A 282 -12.78 -30.60 9.72
C GLY A 282 -11.43 -29.91 9.48
N SER A 283 -11.22 -29.31 8.31
CA SER A 283 -9.97 -28.59 7.99
C SER A 283 -10.01 -27.17 8.55
N SER A 284 -9.02 -26.82 9.38
CA SER A 284 -8.83 -25.46 9.88
C SER A 284 -8.09 -24.59 8.87
N SER A 285 -8.63 -23.39 8.62
CA SER A 285 -8.01 -22.32 7.85
C SER A 285 -7.86 -21.08 8.72
N PHE A 286 -6.72 -20.40 8.63
CA PHE A 286 -6.40 -19.26 9.49
C PHE A 286 -6.22 -17.97 8.69
N SER A 287 -6.66 -16.85 9.26
CA SER A 287 -6.27 -15.53 8.79
C SER A 287 -4.78 -15.29 9.09
N GLN A 288 -4.18 -14.32 8.40
CA GLN A 288 -2.91 -13.77 8.84
C GLN A 288 -3.08 -13.16 10.23
N ILE A 289 -2.10 -13.39 11.11
CA ILE A 289 -2.07 -12.74 12.40
C ILE A 289 -1.70 -11.26 12.22
N ARG A 290 -2.44 -10.36 12.86
CA ARG A 290 -2.23 -8.91 12.71
C ARG A 290 -2.39 -8.17 14.03
N PRO A 291 -1.55 -7.18 14.32
CA PRO A 291 -1.73 -6.33 15.49
C PRO A 291 -2.92 -5.41 15.28
N PHE A 292 -3.58 -5.01 16.35
CA PHE A 292 -4.62 -3.99 16.31
C PHE A 292 -4.51 -3.06 17.51
N SER A 293 -5.09 -1.87 17.34
CA SER A 293 -5.14 -0.83 18.36
C SER A 293 -6.55 -0.24 18.36
N VAL A 294 -7.27 -0.39 19.47
CA VAL A 294 -8.65 0.09 19.60
C VAL A 294 -8.70 1.61 19.73
N ASN A 295 -7.68 2.21 20.34
CA ASN A 295 -7.50 3.66 20.50
C ASN A 295 -6.96 4.37 19.24
N GLY A 296 -6.83 3.66 18.12
CA GLY A 296 -6.46 4.24 16.83
C GLY A 296 -4.97 4.56 16.67
N LEU A 297 -4.12 4.10 17.59
CA LEU A 297 -2.67 4.26 17.49
C LEU A 297 -2.11 3.44 16.32
N THR A 298 -0.97 3.89 15.79
CA THR A 298 -0.31 3.26 14.63
C THR A 298 0.98 2.59 15.06
N SER A 299 1.08 1.29 14.83
CA SER A 299 2.29 0.51 15.07
C SER A 299 3.35 0.81 14.01
N ARG A 300 4.60 0.74 14.44
CA ARG A 300 5.76 0.96 13.58
C ARG A 300 5.92 -0.23 12.64
N VAL A 301 6.14 0.08 11.35
CA VAL A 301 6.45 -0.92 10.34
C VAL A 301 7.91 -0.79 9.94
N ASN A 302 8.68 -1.86 10.08
CA ASN A 302 10.05 -1.89 9.59
C ASN A 302 10.06 -2.05 8.07
N TRP A 303 10.61 -1.06 7.37
CA TRP A 303 10.77 -1.14 5.93
C TRP A 303 11.82 -2.17 5.53
N ARG A 304 11.50 -2.95 4.50
CA ARG A 304 12.51 -3.74 3.78
C ARG A 304 13.28 -2.83 2.85
N TRP A 305 14.52 -3.19 2.52
CA TRP A 305 15.34 -2.47 1.54
C TRP A 305 14.61 -2.12 0.23
N LYS A 306 13.70 -3.00 -0.22
CA LYS A 306 12.88 -2.76 -1.42
C LYS A 306 11.93 -1.57 -1.29
N GLU A 307 11.28 -1.43 -0.13
CA GLU A 307 10.40 -0.30 0.17
C GLU A 307 11.22 1.00 0.26
N PHE A 308 12.38 0.94 0.91
CA PHE A 308 13.32 2.07 0.96
C PHE A 308 13.71 2.56 -0.45
N PHE A 309 14.08 1.66 -1.37
CA PHE A 309 14.45 2.05 -2.74
C PHE A 309 13.31 2.71 -3.52
N VAL A 310 12.06 2.25 -3.36
CA VAL A 310 10.92 2.84 -4.08
C VAL A 310 10.51 4.19 -3.52
N TRP A 311 10.52 4.31 -2.20
CA TRP A 311 9.90 5.46 -1.53
C TRP A 311 10.88 6.57 -1.18
N VAL A 312 12.14 6.22 -0.88
CA VAL A 312 13.18 7.17 -0.44
C VAL A 312 14.12 7.54 -1.58
N ALA A 313 14.48 6.59 -2.43
CA ALA A 313 15.48 6.88 -3.47
C ALA A 313 14.93 7.76 -4.60
N ASN A 314 13.61 7.98 -4.73
CA ASN A 314 12.98 8.54 -5.95
C ASN A 314 13.31 7.73 -7.21
N GLY A 315 12.35 7.59 -8.12
CA GLY A 315 12.60 7.00 -9.44
C GLY A 315 13.78 7.69 -10.16
N LEU A 316 14.05 8.96 -9.86
CA LEU A 316 15.16 9.74 -10.43
C LEU A 316 16.55 9.24 -10.02
N ILE A 317 16.80 8.82 -8.76
CA ILE A 317 18.11 8.28 -8.38
C ILE A 317 18.26 6.85 -8.92
N CYS A 318 17.19 6.06 -8.97
CA CYS A 318 17.25 4.78 -9.66
C CYS A 318 17.53 4.95 -11.15
N ILE A 319 16.97 5.96 -11.82
CA ILE A 319 17.29 6.25 -13.22
C ILE A 319 18.71 6.79 -13.36
N THR A 320 19.19 7.71 -12.52
CA THR A 320 20.58 8.18 -12.64
C THR A 320 21.61 7.11 -12.27
N LEU A 321 21.31 6.20 -11.34
CA LEU A 321 22.16 5.05 -11.02
C LEU A 321 22.10 3.97 -12.10
N PHE A 322 20.92 3.59 -12.60
CA PHE A 322 20.80 2.58 -13.67
C PHE A 322 21.24 3.13 -15.03
N CYS A 323 20.87 4.36 -15.40
CA CYS A 323 21.38 5.03 -16.59
C CYS A 323 22.87 5.29 -16.43
N GLY A 324 23.36 5.77 -15.27
CA GLY A 324 24.79 5.99 -15.02
C GLY A 324 25.63 4.71 -15.17
N LEU A 325 25.20 3.60 -14.58
CA LEU A 325 25.84 2.30 -14.72
C LEU A 325 25.76 1.77 -16.16
N SER A 326 24.62 1.96 -16.84
CA SER A 326 24.49 1.57 -18.26
C SER A 326 25.34 2.42 -19.19
N PHE A 327 25.51 3.71 -18.89
CA PHE A 327 26.33 4.65 -19.65
C PHE A 327 27.82 4.36 -19.44
N GLN A 328 28.22 4.00 -18.21
CA GLN A 328 29.57 3.51 -17.91
C GLN A 328 29.85 2.18 -18.62
N PHE A 329 28.90 1.24 -18.63
CA PHE A 329 29.03 -0.03 -19.38
C PHE A 329 29.13 0.19 -20.89
N PHE A 330 28.27 1.04 -21.46
CA PHE A 330 28.30 1.39 -22.88
C PHE A 330 29.60 2.12 -23.25
N SER A 331 30.05 3.07 -22.42
CA SER A 331 31.31 3.79 -22.61
C SER A 331 32.52 2.84 -22.55
N HIS A 332 32.53 1.89 -21.61
CA HIS A 332 33.58 0.87 -21.54
C HIS A 332 33.56 -0.06 -22.76
N CYS A 333 32.38 -0.58 -23.16
CA CYS A 333 32.26 -1.41 -24.37
C CYS A 333 32.70 -0.66 -25.64
N PHE A 334 32.35 0.62 -25.77
CA PHE A 334 32.77 1.44 -26.91
C PHE A 334 34.27 1.72 -26.92
N SER A 335 34.87 1.94 -25.74
CA SER A 335 36.31 2.15 -25.59
C SER A 335 37.10 0.88 -25.93
N PHE A 336 36.62 -0.29 -25.51
CA PHE A 336 37.21 -1.58 -25.90
C PHE A 336 37.07 -1.86 -27.40
N HIS A 337 35.94 -1.49 -28.02
CA HIS A 337 35.76 -1.65 -29.47
C HIS A 337 36.72 -0.77 -30.28
N LYS A 338 36.93 0.50 -29.86
CA LYS A 338 37.92 1.40 -30.48
C LYS A 338 39.36 0.89 -30.30
N LEU A 339 39.70 0.33 -29.14
CA LEU A 339 41.00 -0.28 -28.89
C LEU A 339 41.23 -1.51 -29.79
N PHE A 340 40.22 -2.37 -29.96
CA PHE A 340 40.30 -3.55 -30.83
C PHE A 340 40.42 -3.19 -32.32
N LEU A 341 39.73 -2.13 -32.77
CA LEU A 341 39.88 -1.56 -34.12
C LEU A 341 41.27 -0.93 -34.33
N GLY A 342 41.81 -0.26 -33.32
CA GLY A 342 43.16 0.31 -33.34
C GLY A 342 44.23 -0.77 -33.44
N VAL A 343 44.13 -1.83 -32.62
CA VAL A 343 45.06 -2.99 -32.65
C VAL A 343 44.96 -3.73 -33.98
N ARG A 344 43.76 -3.94 -34.53
CA ARG A 344 43.59 -4.52 -35.89
C ARG A 344 44.23 -3.67 -36.97
N ARG A 345 44.11 -2.34 -36.92
CA ARG A 345 44.78 -1.44 -37.87
C ARG A 345 46.31 -1.50 -37.75
N ILE A 346 46.85 -1.55 -36.54
CA ILE A 346 48.29 -1.70 -36.30
C ILE A 346 48.79 -3.05 -36.84
N ILE A 347 48.10 -4.16 -36.55
CA ILE A 347 48.45 -5.49 -37.07
C ILE A 347 48.37 -5.56 -38.61
N THR A 348 47.43 -4.84 -39.21
CA THR A 348 47.31 -4.77 -40.68
C THR A 348 48.41 -3.90 -41.30
N LEU A 349 48.82 -2.82 -40.63
CA LEU A 349 49.94 -1.98 -41.06
C LEU A 349 51.28 -2.72 -40.94
N THR A 350 51.52 -3.43 -39.83
CA THR A 350 52.75 -4.22 -39.66
C THR A 350 52.82 -5.38 -40.66
N ARG A 351 51.70 -6.05 -40.97
CA ARG A 351 51.66 -7.05 -42.05
C ARG A 351 51.98 -6.46 -43.42
N LYS A 352 51.47 -5.27 -43.75
CA LYS A 352 51.82 -4.58 -45.02
C LYS A 352 53.28 -4.13 -45.07
N LEU A 353 53.83 -3.63 -43.96
CA LEU A 353 55.25 -3.23 -43.88
C LEU A 353 56.20 -4.42 -44.00
N VAL A 354 55.87 -5.57 -43.40
CA VAL A 354 56.65 -6.81 -43.54
C VAL A 354 56.59 -7.34 -44.97
N GLN A 355 55.44 -7.23 -45.65
CA GLN A 355 55.27 -7.69 -47.02
C GLN A 355 56.03 -6.81 -48.04
N VAL A 356 56.04 -5.49 -47.84
CA VAL A 356 56.85 -4.55 -48.66
C VAL A 356 58.36 -4.74 -48.43
N SER A 357 58.79 -5.10 -47.22
CA SER A 357 60.21 -5.38 -46.95
C SER A 357 60.71 -6.70 -47.56
N LEU A 358 59.82 -7.66 -47.83
CA LEU A 358 60.13 -8.93 -48.48
C LEU A 358 60.23 -8.83 -50.02
N GLU A 359 59.54 -7.86 -50.64
CA GLU A 359 59.62 -7.61 -52.10
C GLU A 359 60.86 -6.82 -52.53
N VAL A 360 61.60 -6.20 -51.61
CA VAL A 360 62.82 -5.43 -51.90
C VAL A 360 64.11 -6.27 -51.77
N THR A 361 64.00 -7.55 -51.38
CA THR A 361 65.16 -8.42 -51.11
C THR A 361 65.19 -9.71 -51.96
N LEU A 362 64.53 -9.70 -53.12
CA LEU A 362 64.58 -10.77 -54.12
C LEU A 362 64.97 -10.25 -55.49
#